data_AF-A0A919YBJ1-F1
#
_entry.id   AF-A0A919YBJ1-F1
#
_cell.length_a   1.000
_cell.length_b   1.000
_cell.length_c   1.000
_cell.angle_alpha   90.00
_cell.angle_beta   90.00
_cell.angle_gamma   90.00
#
_symmetry.space_group_name_H-M   'P 1'
#
loop_
_entity.id
_entity.type
_entity.pdbx_description
1 polymer ?
#
loop_
_entity_poly.entity_id
_entity_poly.type
_entity_poly.pdbx_seq_one_letter_code
_entity_poly.pdbx_strand_id
1 'polypeptide(L)'
;MGIEQHKARDYVYEIKIEEIDLQKHTSRTRTKTEIFQQRTNGEVIPINGAKAYFEAWVNQSPGGILHWIQGDTYVEMNSGELTKEQMVEVARSMN
;
A
#
# COMPACT_ATOMS: atom_id res chain seq x y z
N MET A 1 -5.31 8.75 11.22
CA MET A 1 -4.16 8.10 10.55
C MET A 1 -4.18 6.61 10.83
N GLY A 2 -3.85 5.78 9.84
CA GLY A 2 -3.63 4.34 9.99
C GLY A 2 -2.24 3.93 9.50
N ILE A 3 -1.72 2.83 10.06
CA ILE A 3 -0.45 2.20 9.63
C ILE A 3 -0.70 0.71 9.48
N GLU A 4 -0.36 0.15 8.33
CA GLU A 4 -0.35 -1.27 8.04
C GLU A 4 1.08 -1.76 7.82
N GLN A 5 1.37 -2.96 8.30
CA GLN A 5 2.67 -3.61 8.14
C GLN A 5 2.51 -5.09 7.82
N HIS A 6 3.28 -5.58 6.87
CA HIS A 6 3.41 -7.01 6.61
C HIS A 6 4.79 -7.32 6.00
N LYS A 7 5.12 -8.61 5.91
CA LYS A 7 6.37 -9.04 5.29
C LYS A 7 6.39 -8.62 3.81
N ALA A 8 7.51 -8.12 3.31
CA ALA A 8 7.66 -7.76 1.90
C ALA A 8 8.19 -8.94 1.08
N ARG A 9 9.34 -9.50 1.46
CA ARG A 9 10.03 -10.50 0.66
C ARG A 9 9.39 -11.88 0.83
N ASP A 10 9.14 -12.52 -0.31
CA ASP A 10 8.52 -13.85 -0.39
C ASP A 10 7.21 -13.94 0.39
N TYR A 11 6.55 -12.80 0.63
CA TYR A 11 5.27 -12.78 1.32
C TYR A 11 4.19 -13.25 0.35
N VAL A 12 3.47 -14.27 0.79
CA VAL A 12 2.49 -14.98 0.00
C VAL A 12 1.14 -14.78 0.66
N TYR A 13 0.17 -14.28 -0.10
CA TYR A 13 -1.20 -14.07 0.37
C TYR A 13 -2.21 -14.79 -0.51
N GLU A 14 -3.35 -15.14 0.10
CA GLU A 14 -4.47 -15.77 -0.57
C GLU A 14 -5.48 -14.72 -1.02
N ILE A 15 -5.88 -14.78 -2.28
CA ILE A 15 -6.93 -13.95 -2.86
C ILE A 15 -8.11 -14.84 -3.20
N LYS A 16 -9.30 -14.46 -2.72
CA LYS A 16 -10.56 -15.01 -3.19
C LYS A 16 -11.06 -14.13 -4.32
N ILE A 17 -11.08 -14.70 -5.52
CA ILE A 17 -11.57 -14.04 -6.73
C ILE A 17 -12.99 -14.53 -6.98
N GLU A 18 -13.93 -13.60 -7.00
CA GLU A 18 -15.29 -13.85 -7.47
C GLU A 18 -15.40 -13.38 -8.92
N GLU A 19 -15.60 -14.34 -9.82
CA GLU A 19 -15.77 -14.09 -11.24
C GLU A 19 -17.26 -14.07 -11.55
N ILE A 20 -17.74 -12.91 -12.01
CA ILE A 20 -19.16 -12.68 -12.32
C ILE A 20 -19.34 -12.72 -13.84
N ASP A 21 -20.10 -13.69 -14.34
CA ASP A 21 -20.57 -13.75 -15.73
C ASP A 21 -21.93 -13.04 -15.82
N LEU A 22 -21.92 -11.79 -16.31
CA LEU A 22 -23.11 -10.96 -16.44
C LEU A 22 -24.08 -11.45 -17.53
N GLN A 23 -23.59 -12.17 -18.54
CA GLN A 23 -24.46 -12.68 -19.60
C GLN A 23 -25.25 -13.88 -19.10
N LYS A 24 -24.58 -14.79 -18.38
CA LYS A 24 -25.18 -16.02 -17.86
C LYS A 24 -25.80 -15.86 -16.47
N HIS A 25 -25.65 -14.69 -15.84
CA HIS A 25 -26.12 -14.42 -14.47
C HIS A 25 -25.57 -15.45 -13.47
N THR A 26 -24.30 -15.83 -13.62
CA THR A 26 -23.63 -16.80 -12.74
C THR A 26 -22.39 -16.20 -12.13
N SER A 27 -22.02 -16.63 -10.92
CA SER A 27 -20.71 -16.35 -10.35
C SER A 27 -19.93 -17.64 -10.06
N ARG A 28 -18.60 -17.52 -10.05
CA ARG A 28 -17.68 -18.58 -9.63
C ARG A 28 -16.64 -17.99 -8.70
N THR A 29 -16.45 -18.62 -7.55
CA THR A 29 -15.33 -18.30 -6.66
C THR A 29 -14.13 -19.19 -6.99
N ARG A 30 -12.94 -18.59 -7.02
CA ARG A 30 -11.68 -19.33 -7.01
C ARG A 30 -10.69 -18.69 -6.05
N THR A 31 -9.84 -19.53 -5.49
CA THR A 31 -8.72 -19.10 -4.64
C THR A 31 -7.44 -19.05 -5.48
N LYS A 32 -6.67 -17.98 -5.33
CA LYS A 32 -5.36 -17.81 -5.93
C LYS A 32 -4.35 -17.40 -4.87
N THR A 33 -3.13 -17.89 -5.01
CA THR A 33 -1.99 -17.48 -4.21
C THR A 33 -1.14 -16.48 -4.99
N GLU A 34 -0.79 -15.35 -4.38
CA GLU A 34 0.07 -14.34 -5.00
C GLU A 34 1.25 -13.97 -4.09
N ILE A 35 2.39 -13.66 -4.72
CA ILE A 35 3.55 -13.09 -4.05
C ILE A 35 3.36 -11.58 -4.04
N PHE A 36 3.48 -10.97 -2.86
CA PHE A 36 3.43 -9.53 -2.72
C PHE A 36 4.50 -8.84 -3.58
N GLN A 37 4.06 -7.81 -4.28
CA GLN A 37 4.90 -6.88 -5.00
C GLN A 37 4.49 -5.48 -4.58
N GLN A 38 5.45 -4.70 -4.08
CA GLN A 38 5.22 -3.30 -3.77
C GLN A 38 4.85 -2.57 -5.07
N ARG A 39 3.78 -1.78 -5.02
CA ARG A 39 3.41 -0.90 -6.12
C ARG A 39 4.43 0.24 -6.20
N THR A 40 4.66 0.78 -7.38
CA THR A 40 5.68 1.84 -7.60
C THR A 40 5.10 3.10 -8.21
N ASN A 41 3.78 3.27 -8.10
CA ASN A 41 3.03 4.45 -8.48
C ASN A 41 3.22 5.58 -7.44
N GLY A 42 2.99 6.82 -7.86
CA GLY A 42 3.10 7.98 -7.00
C GLY A 42 4.47 8.65 -7.02
N GLU A 43 4.61 9.68 -6.18
CA GLU A 43 5.84 10.45 -6.04
C GLU A 43 6.88 9.67 -5.24
N VAL A 44 8.11 9.59 -5.75
CA VAL A 44 9.21 8.89 -5.07
C VAL A 44 9.84 9.80 -4.02
N ILE A 45 9.86 9.34 -2.77
CA ILE A 45 10.42 10.07 -1.62
C ILE A 45 11.49 9.20 -0.94
N PRO A 46 12.73 9.68 -0.76
CA PRO A 46 13.72 8.96 0.02
C PRO A 46 13.41 9.03 1.53
N ILE A 47 13.34 7.87 2.19
CA ILE A 47 13.10 7.72 3.63
C ILE A 47 14.09 6.69 4.18
N ASN A 48 15.01 7.10 5.06
CA ASN A 48 15.97 6.22 5.74
C ASN A 48 16.75 5.27 4.80
N GLY A 49 17.10 5.75 3.59
CA GLY A 49 17.78 4.96 2.56
C GLY A 49 16.88 4.05 1.72
N ALA A 50 15.60 3.93 2.07
CA ALA A 50 14.58 3.27 1.27
C ALA A 50 13.91 4.23 0.28
N LYS A 51 13.39 3.67 -0.82
CA LYS A 51 12.48 4.37 -1.72
C LYS A 51 11.06 4.22 -1.18
N ALA A 52 10.46 5.34 -0.79
CA ALA A 52 9.05 5.43 -0.48
C ALA A 52 8.28 6.00 -1.68
N TYR A 53 6.98 5.72 -1.70
CA TYR A 53 6.07 6.18 -2.73
C TYR A 53 4.86 6.85 -2.07
N PHE A 54 4.50 8.04 -2.55
CA PHE A 54 3.39 8.83 -2.03
C PHE A 54 2.32 9.06 -3.09
N GLU A 55 1.07 8.78 -2.73
CA GLU A 55 -0.11 9.02 -3.54
C GLU A 55 -1.09 9.92 -2.79
N ALA A 56 -1.31 11.14 -3.30
CA ALA A 56 -2.29 12.05 -2.74
C ALA A 56 -3.73 11.55 -2.97
N TRP A 57 -4.63 11.89 -2.05
CA TRP A 57 -6.06 11.63 -2.26
C TRP A 57 -6.63 12.48 -3.40
N VAL A 58 -7.53 11.89 -4.19
CA VAL A 58 -8.20 12.59 -5.31
C VAL A 58 -9.04 13.79 -4.83
N ASN A 59 -9.54 13.75 -3.59
CA ASN A 59 -10.43 14.77 -3.01
C ASN A 59 -9.70 15.98 -2.42
N GLN A 60 -8.43 16.22 -2.78
CA GLN A 60 -7.59 17.33 -2.26
C GLN A 60 -7.41 17.34 -0.74
N SER A 61 -7.59 16.19 -0.07
CA SER A 61 -7.23 16.08 1.34
C SER A 61 -5.71 16.29 1.53
N PRO A 62 -5.26 16.85 2.66
CA PRO A 62 -3.85 17.17 2.91
C PRO A 62 -2.87 16.01 2.73
N GLY A 63 -3.32 14.79 3.02
CA GLY A 63 -2.50 13.58 3.01
C GLY A 63 -2.74 12.66 1.82
N GLY A 64 -2.52 11.38 2.07
CA GLY A 64 -2.54 10.36 1.05
C GLY A 64 -2.22 9.00 1.61
N ILE A 65 -1.61 8.19 0.76
CA ILE A 65 -0.98 6.92 1.08
C ILE A 65 0.52 7.10 0.89
N LEU A 66 1.31 6.80 1.93
CA LEU A 66 2.77 6.73 1.88
C LEU A 66 3.17 5.29 2.17
N HIS A 67 3.91 4.64 1.28
CA HIS A 67 4.39 3.29 1.54
C HIS A 67 5.85 3.09 1.17
N TRP A 68 6.55 2.24 1.92
CA TRP A 68 7.97 1.92 1.71
C TRP A 68 8.28 0.50 2.19
N ILE A 69 9.47 0.00 1.83
CA ILE A 69 10.02 -1.23 2.39
C ILE A 69 11.15 -0.84 3.35
N GLN A 70 11.04 -1.27 4.61
CA GLN A 70 12.06 -1.12 5.64
C GLN A 70 12.59 -2.50 6.01
N GLY A 71 13.81 -2.81 5.59
CA GLY A 71 14.35 -4.16 5.69
C GLY A 71 13.50 -5.16 4.91
N ASP A 72 12.79 -6.05 5.61
CA ASP A 72 11.87 -7.05 5.06
C ASP A 72 10.38 -6.73 5.36
N THR A 73 10.09 -5.51 5.81
CA THR A 73 8.75 -5.09 6.19
C THR A 73 8.24 -4.07 5.19
N TYR A 74 7.12 -4.37 4.55
CA TYR A 74 6.32 -3.36 3.86
C TYR A 74 5.56 -2.56 4.92
N VAL A 75 5.62 -1.23 4.82
CA VAL A 75 4.90 -0.30 5.67
C VAL A 75 4.06 0.59 4.77
N GLU A 76 2.78 0.73 5.10
CA GLU A 76 1.86 1.68 4.48
C GLU A 76 1.25 2.56 5.55
N MET A 77 1.28 3.86 5.34
CA MET A 77 0.64 4.86 6.18
C MET A 77 -0.38 5.62 5.37
N ASN A 78 -1.61 5.69 5.88
CA ASN A 78 -2.66 6.47 5.26
C ASN A 78 -3.18 7.56 6.22
N SER A 79 -3.41 8.76 5.68
CA SER A 79 -3.94 9.87 6.48
C SER A 79 -4.71 10.85 5.62
N GLY A 80 -5.88 11.27 6.10
CA GLY A 80 -6.60 12.42 5.56
C GLY A 80 -6.30 13.72 6.31
N GLU A 81 -5.62 13.65 7.45
CA GLU A 81 -5.42 14.78 8.37
C GLU A 81 -3.99 15.32 8.31
N LEU A 82 -3.02 14.44 8.13
CA LEU A 82 -1.61 14.82 8.05
C LEU A 82 -1.26 15.23 6.64
N THR A 83 -0.45 16.28 6.50
CA THR A 83 0.13 16.61 5.20
C THR A 83 1.14 15.54 4.79
N LYS A 84 1.45 15.48 3.50
CA LYS A 84 2.56 14.68 2.97
C LYS A 84 3.84 14.84 3.79
N GLU A 85 4.23 16.07 4.10
CA GLU A 85 5.49 16.38 4.82
C GLU A 85 5.47 15.78 6.23
N GLN A 86 4.33 15.89 6.93
CA GLN A 86 4.16 15.31 8.26
C GLN A 86 4.20 13.77 8.21
N MET A 87 3.57 13.16 7.19
CA MET A 87 3.66 11.70 7.00
C MET A 87 5.10 11.25 6.76
N VAL A 88 5.86 12.00 5.96
CA VAL A 88 7.29 11.72 5.70
C VAL A 88 8.13 11.89 6.97
N GLU A 89 7.82 12.88 7.80
CA GLU A 89 8.50 13.08 9.10
C GLU A 89 8.27 11.89 10.04
N VAL A 90 7.01 11.44 10.15
CA VAL A 90 6.68 10.23 10.94
C VAL A 90 7.44 9.03 10.38
N ALA A 91 7.41 8.80 9.07
CA ALA A 91 8.09 7.68 8.45
C ALA A 91 9.62 7.71 8.65
N ARG A 92 10.25 8.89 8.64
CA ARG A 92 11.67 9.05 8.96
C ARG A 92 11.97 8.76 10.44
N SER A 93 11.03 9.01 11.35
CA SER A 93 11.17 8.72 12.77
C SER A 93 11.06 7.23 13.11
N MET A 94 10.52 6.42 12.20
CA MET A 94 10.44 4.96 12.34
C MET A 94 11.82 4.36 12.01
N ASN A 95 12.64 4.15 13.05
CA ASN A 95 13.96 3.50 12.94
C ASN A 95 13.86 2.00 12.65
#